data_AF-A0A5J6ZCC2-F1
#
_entry.id   AF-A0A5J6ZCC2-F1
#
_cell.length_a   1.000
_cell.length_b   1.000
_cell.length_c   1.000
_cell.angle_alpha   90.00
_cell.angle_beta   90.00
_cell.angle_gamma   90.00
#
_symmetry.space_group_name_H-M   'P 1'
#
loop_
_entity.id
_entity.type
_entity.pdbx_description
1 polymer ?
#
loop_
_entity_poly.entity_id
_entity_poly.type
_entity_poly.pdbx_seq_one_letter_code
_entity_poly.pdbx_strand_id
1 'polypeptide(L)' 'MKGLLKFRKKNFPDLNIELLQLLREQFNLRMQSASGKLKQPHLLRKVRRNIAQVKTILTEKERLK' A
#
# COMPACT_ATOMS: atom_id res chain seq x y z
N MET A 1 7.43 11.03 -7.83
CA MET A 1 7.27 9.71 -8.48
C MET A 1 8.24 8.61 -7.98
N LYS A 2 8.99 8.78 -6.88
CA LYS A 2 10.00 7.78 -6.41
C LYS A 2 9.44 6.49 -5.75
N GLY A 3 8.12 6.37 -5.54
CA GLY A 3 7.51 5.23 -4.83
C GLY A 3 7.32 3.95 -5.68
N LEU A 4 7.10 4.10 -6.99
CA LEU A 4 6.80 2.98 -7.90
C LEU A 4 7.99 2.04 -8.10
N LEU A 5 9.22 2.58 -8.12
CA LEU A 5 10.44 1.76 -8.25
C LEU A 5 10.60 0.75 -7.10
N LYS A 6 10.11 1.08 -5.90
CA LYS A 6 10.21 0.21 -4.71
C LYS A 6 9.46 -1.11 -4.92
N PHE A 7 8.32 -1.06 -5.61
CA PHE A 7 7.43 -2.21 -5.78
C PHE A 7 7.71 -2.97 -7.08
N ARG A 8 8.21 -2.32 -8.14
CA ARG A 8 8.54 -3.00 -9.41
C ARG A 8 9.58 -4.10 -9.27
N LYS A 9 10.54 -3.96 -8.34
CA LYS A 9 11.59 -4.95 -8.06
C LYS A 9 11.11 -6.21 -7.33
N LYS A 10 9.88 -6.23 -6.80
CA LYS A 10 9.34 -7.37 -6.03
C LYS A 10 8.65 -8.40 -6.92
N ASN A 11 8.67 -9.67 -6.54
CA ASN A 11 7.97 -10.72 -7.27
C ASN A 11 6.45 -10.66 -7.03
N PHE A 12 5.68 -11.33 -7.89
CA PHE A 12 4.21 -11.37 -7.79
C PHE A 12 3.68 -11.82 -6.40
N PRO A 13 4.19 -12.92 -5.80
CA PRO A 13 3.78 -13.30 -4.44
C PRO A 13 4.17 -12.26 -3.38
N ASP A 14 5.36 -11.67 -3.49
CA ASP A 14 5.83 -10.64 -2.55
C ASP A 14 4.97 -9.36 -2.60
N LEU A 15 4.48 -9.00 -3.79
CA LEU A 15 3.57 -7.88 -3.98
C LEU A 15 2.22 -8.12 -3.30
N ASN A 16 1.70 -9.35 -3.31
CA ASN A 16 0.48 -9.71 -2.60
C ASN A 16 0.67 -9.67 -1.08
N ILE A 17 1.81 -10.13 -0.58
CA ILE A 17 2.16 -10.04 0.84
C ILE A 17 2.24 -8.57 1.27
N GLU A 18 2.94 -7.74 0.49
CA GLU A 18 3.03 -6.30 0.75
C GLU A 18 1.65 -5.63 0.74
N LEU A 19 0.78 -6.01 -0.20
CA LEU A 19 -0.59 -5.49 -0.27
C LEU A 19 -1.36 -5.79 1.03
N LEU A 20 -1.27 -7.02 1.53
CA LEU A 20 -1.92 -7.41 2.79
C LEU A 20 -1.38 -6.62 3.98
N GLN A 21 -0.07 -6.41 4.05
CA GLN A 21 0.55 -5.61 5.10
C GLN A 21 0.07 -4.16 5.07
N LEU A 22 0.01 -3.54 3.88
CA LEU A 22 -0.48 -2.17 3.71
C LEU A 22 -1.96 -2.03 4.06
N LEU A 23 -2.80 -3.03 3.75
CA LEU A 23 -4.21 -3.05 4.13
C LEU A 23 -4.38 -3.15 5.65
N ARG A 24 -3.57 -3.96 6.33
CA ARG A 24 -3.57 -4.05 7.79
C ARG A 24 -3.11 -2.75 8.44
N GLU A 25 -2.09 -2.10 7.88
CA GLU A 25 -1.64 -0.77 8.32
C GLU A 25 -2.74 0.27 8.13
N GLN A 26 -3.43 0.27 6.98
CA GLN A 26 -4.56 1.16 6.71
C GLN A 26 -5.68 0.99 7.74
N PHE A 27 -6.02 -0.26 8.08
CA PHE A 27 -7.02 -0.55 9.10
C PHE A 27 -6.62 0.02 10.46
N ASN A 28 -5.38 -0.23 10.91
CA ASN A 28 -4.87 0.29 12.17
C ASN A 28 -4.90 1.83 12.21
N LEU A 29 -4.48 2.50 11.14
CA LEU A 29 -4.53 3.96 11.04
C LEU A 29 -5.96 4.50 11.05
N ARG A 30 -6.92 3.79 10.45
CA ARG A 30 -8.34 4.15 10.51
C ARG A 30 -8.90 4.01 11.93
N MET A 31 -8.55 2.94 12.64
CA MET A 31 -8.94 2.75 14.04
C MET A 31 -8.34 3.83 14.96
N GLN A 32 -7.07 4.19 14.75
CA GLN A 32 -6.43 5.29 15.46
C GLN A 32 -7.09 6.64 15.14
N SER A 33 -7.49 6.86 13.88
CA SER A 33 -8.20 8.06 13.46
C SER A 33 -9.58 8.16 14.12
N ALA A 34 -10.34 7.07 14.14
CA ALA A 34 -11.68 7.01 14.72
C ALA A 34 -11.65 7.22 16.24
N SER A 35 -10.61 6.73 16.91
CA SER A 35 -10.41 6.94 18.37
C SER A 35 -9.81 8.31 18.72
N GLY A 36 -9.52 9.17 17.73
CA GLY A 36 -8.91 10.49 17.96
C GLY A 36 -7.42 10.45 18.39
N LYS A 37 -6.78 9.27 18.40
CA LYS A 37 -5.39 9.08 18.85
C LYS A 37 -4.37 9.14 17.70
N LEU A 38 -4.79 9.48 16.48
CA LEU A 38 -3.93 9.50 15.32
C LEU A 38 -2.95 10.68 15.35
N LYS A 39 -1.67 10.39 15.60
CA LYS A 39 -0.62 11.41 15.66
C LYS A 39 -0.21 11.96 14.28
N GLN A 40 -0.30 11.15 13.22
CA GLN A 40 0.24 11.48 11.90
C GLN A 40 -0.80 11.26 10.77
N PRO A 41 -1.67 12.25 10.50
CA PRO A 41 -2.77 12.09 9.53
C PRO A 41 -2.29 11.90 8.09
N HIS A 42 -1.10 12.39 7.74
CA HIS A 42 -0.52 12.22 6.40
C HIS A 42 -0.21 10.74 6.07
N LEU A 43 -0.04 9.87 7.08
CA LEU A 43 0.19 8.44 6.87
C LEU A 43 -1.00 7.75 6.20
N LEU A 44 -2.24 8.16 6.51
CA LEU A 44 -3.43 7.62 5.83
C LEU A 44 -3.35 7.86 4.31
N ARG A 45 -2.95 9.06 3.88
CA ARG A 45 -2.79 9.39 2.46
C ARG A 45 -1.63 8.60 1.83
N LYS A 46 -0.53 8.43 2.57
CA LYS A 46 0.64 7.67 2.13
C LYS A 46 0.30 6.19 1.91
N VAL A 47 -0.34 5.53 2.88
CA VAL A 47 -0.73 4.12 2.79
C VAL A 47 -1.73 3.90 1.65
N ARG A 48 -2.76 4.76 1.51
CA ARG A 48 -3.68 4.68 0.36
C ARG A 48 -2.96 4.74 -1.00
N ARG A 49 -1.97 5.63 -1.14
CA ARG A 49 -1.18 5.75 -2.37
C ARG A 49 -0.30 4.53 -2.61
N ASN A 50 0.31 3.97 -1.58
CA ASN A 50 1.13 2.76 -1.68
C ASN A 50 0.26 1.57 -2.14
N ILE A 51 -0.94 1.40 -1.57
CA ILE A 51 -1.89 0.36 -1.99
C ILE A 51 -2.24 0.50 -3.47
N ALA A 52 -2.56 1.72 -3.92
CA ALA A 52 -2.86 1.98 -5.32
C ALA A 52 -1.69 1.61 -6.24
N GLN A 53 -0.46 1.99 -5.87
CA GLN A 53 0.75 1.66 -6.64
C GLN A 53 1.00 0.15 -6.74
N VAL A 54 0.83 -0.58 -5.64
CA VAL A 54 0.99 -2.04 -5.63
C VAL A 54 -0.06 -2.70 -6.54
N LYS A 55 -1.32 -2.27 -6.44
CA LYS A 55 -2.39 -2.77 -7.33
C LYS A 55 -2.10 -2.48 -8.80
N THR A 56 -1.65 -1.28 -9.13
CA THR A 56 -1.27 -0.93 -10.51
C THR A 56 -0.17 -1.87 -11.03
N ILE A 57 0.87 -2.14 -10.25
CA ILE A 57 1.97 -3.02 -10.67
C ILE A 57 1.51 -4.48 -10.79
N LEU A 58 0.62 -4.95 -9.91
CA LEU A 58 0.02 -6.28 -10.03
C LEU A 58 -0.74 -6.40 -11.36
N THR A 59 -1.56 -5.41 -11.71
CA THR A 59 -2.27 -5.37 -13.00
C THR A 59 -1.31 -5.24 -14.19
N GLU A 60 -0.25 -4.42 -14.10
CA GLU A 60 0.79 -4.34 -15.13
C GLU A 60 1.45 -5.71 -15.37
N LYS A 61 1.80 -6.43 -14.30
CA LYS A 61 2.42 -7.75 -14.38
C LYS A 61 1.47 -8.83 -14.89
N GLU A 62 0.19 -8.76 -14.52
CA GLU A 62 -0.84 -9.68 -14.99
C GLU A 62 -1.10 -9.53 -16.50
N ARG A 63 -1.05 -8.30 -17.04
CA ARG A 63 -1.22 -8.02 -18.47
C ARG A 63 0.00 -8.37 -19.33
N LEU A 64 1.20 -8.37 -18.74
CA LEU A 64 2.45 -8.74 -19.41
C LEU A 64 2.67 -10.26 -19.44
N LYS A 65 1.83 -11.01 -18.74
CA LYS A 65 1.81 -12.48 -18.75
C LYS A 65 0.96 -12.97 -19.91
#